data_AF-A0A1B7MLY9-F1
#
_entry.id   AF-A0A1B7MLY9-F1
#
_cell.length_a   1.000
_cell.length_b   1.000
_cell.length_c   1.000
_cell.angle_alpha   90.00
_cell.angle_beta   90.00
_cell.angle_gamma   90.00
#
_symmetry.space_group_name_H-M   'P 1'
#
loop_
_entity.id
_entity.type
_entity.pdbx_description
1 polymer ?
#
loop_
_entity_poly.entity_id
_entity_poly.type
_entity_poly.pdbx_seq_one_letter_code
_entity_poly.pdbx_strand_id
1 'polypeptide(L)'
;MVYPFSSLTGIDHVISPGAVRSRRVPSVGGYDGHRDDVIILLIGFFTGVVFGGMHCLGWNFLFRRHAEQTLWRASSLAIMCGPVIFFLSFWYYKLWSKRSRSELASVDTTFLFFLLIATLITFVLYIVARVSVLLIVLMVLSLLSMPPGVYDTVSWTKFIPHL
;
A
#
# COMPACT_ATOMS: atom_id res chain seq x y z
N MET A 1 -5.02 18.48 30.60
CA MET A 1 -5.94 17.44 30.07
C MET A 1 -5.47 16.79 28.75
N VAL A 2 -4.28 17.09 28.21
CA VAL A 2 -3.80 16.52 26.94
C VAL A 2 -2.93 15.25 27.13
N TYR A 3 -2.41 15.05 28.35
CA TYR A 3 -1.58 13.91 28.74
C TYR A 3 -2.13 12.50 28.44
N PRO A 4 -3.43 12.19 28.62
CA PRO A 4 -3.92 10.83 28.35
C PRO A 4 -3.95 10.51 26.85
N PHE A 5 -4.15 11.51 25.99
CA PHE A 5 -4.17 11.31 24.53
C PHE A 5 -2.77 11.13 23.95
N SER A 6 -1.78 11.90 24.44
CA SER A 6 -0.37 11.72 24.04
C SER A 6 0.23 10.40 24.53
N SER A 7 -0.25 9.88 25.68
CA SER A 7 0.16 8.57 26.18
C SER A 7 -0.44 7.40 25.39
N LEU A 8 -1.55 7.60 24.68
CA LEU A 8 -2.22 6.60 23.85
C LEU A 8 -1.58 6.46 22.46
N THR A 9 -0.84 7.47 22.01
CA THR A 9 -0.18 7.47 20.70
C THR A 9 1.19 6.78 20.70
N GLY A 10 1.66 6.27 21.85
CA GLY A 10 2.88 5.46 21.94
C GLY A 10 4.21 6.21 21.73
N ILE A 11 4.20 7.53 21.82
CA ILE A 11 5.35 8.37 21.43
C ILE A 11 6.40 8.49 22.56
N ASP A 12 6.04 8.23 23.82
CA ASP A 12 6.91 8.48 24.97
C ASP A 12 7.28 7.21 25.76
N HIS A 13 8.55 6.80 25.67
CA HIS A 13 9.16 5.83 26.59
C HIS A 13 9.47 6.48 27.94
N VAL A 14 8.48 6.58 28.82
CA VAL A 14 8.71 7.02 30.21
C VAL A 14 8.31 5.90 31.17
N ILE A 15 9.24 4.98 31.41
CA ILE A 15 9.15 4.12 32.60
C ILE A 15 9.59 4.98 33.78
N SER A 16 8.65 5.73 34.35
CA SER A 16 8.86 6.49 35.57
C SER A 16 9.18 5.54 36.73
N PRO A 17 10.22 5.80 37.56
CA PRO A 17 10.58 4.95 38.71
C PRO A 17 9.43 4.72 39.70
N GLY A 18 8.47 5.64 39.76
CA GLY A 18 7.25 5.50 40.58
C GLY A 18 6.29 4.41 40.10
N ALA A 19 6.34 4.02 38.82
CA ALA A 19 5.49 2.97 38.26
C ALA A 19 5.80 1.59 38.88
N VAL A 20 7.08 1.30 39.14
CA VAL A 20 7.56 0.06 39.76
C VAL A 20 7.02 -0.12 41.19
N ARG A 21 6.84 0.98 41.94
CA ARG A 21 6.31 0.93 43.31
C ARG A 21 4.81 0.65 43.37
N SER A 22 4.08 0.88 42.28
CA SER A 22 2.61 0.91 42.27
C SER A 22 1.91 -0.36 41.80
N ARG A 23 2.64 -1.44 41.46
CA ARG A 23 2.08 -2.68 40.85
C ARG A 23 1.09 -2.40 39.70
N ARG A 24 1.27 -1.31 38.97
CA ARG A 24 0.47 -1.06 37.77
C ARG A 24 0.93 -2.04 36.69
N VAL A 25 -0.06 -2.72 36.09
CA VAL A 25 0.15 -3.66 35.00
C VAL A 25 0.98 -2.96 33.92
N PRO A 26 2.09 -3.56 33.44
CA PRO A 26 2.84 -2.96 32.36
C PRO A 26 1.87 -2.74 31.19
N SER A 27 1.75 -1.49 30.73
CA SER A 27 1.00 -1.22 29.51
C SER A 27 1.65 -2.04 28.39
N VAL A 28 0.82 -2.67 27.57
CA VAL A 28 1.21 -3.49 26.40
C VAL A 28 1.84 -2.62 25.29
N GLY A 29 2.44 -1.48 25.65
CA GLY A 29 3.05 -0.49 24.75
C GLY A 29 4.51 -0.22 25.10
N GLY A 30 5.20 -1.16 25.73
CA GLY A 30 6.65 -1.09 25.99
C GLY A 30 7.49 -1.60 24.82
N TYR A 31 7.07 -1.36 23.58
CA TYR A 31 7.83 -1.79 22.42
C TYR A 31 8.82 -0.70 22.03
N ASP A 32 10.08 -1.10 21.86
CA ASP A 32 11.19 -0.26 21.44
C ASP A 32 10.91 0.22 20.00
N GLY A 33 10.50 1.49 19.84
CA GLY A 33 9.93 2.00 18.58
C GLY A 33 10.79 1.78 17.34
N HIS A 34 12.12 1.62 17.50
CA HIS A 34 13.01 1.28 16.38
C HIS A 34 12.76 -0.12 15.81
N ARG A 35 12.39 -1.08 16.66
CA ARG A 35 12.09 -2.47 16.26
C ARG A 35 10.73 -2.54 15.58
N ASP A 36 9.75 -1.80 16.08
CA ASP A 36 8.39 -1.79 15.54
C ASP A 36 8.33 -1.21 14.13
N ASP A 37 9.02 -0.08 13.90
CA ASP A 37 9.12 0.53 12.57
C ASP A 37 9.61 -0.49 11.54
N VAL A 38 10.65 -1.25 11.88
CA VAL A 38 11.26 -2.23 10.99
C VAL A 38 10.30 -3.41 10.76
N ILE A 39 9.62 -3.89 11.80
CA ILE A 39 8.64 -4.97 11.68
C ILE A 39 7.47 -4.55 10.78
N ILE A 40 6.91 -3.36 10.98
CA ILE A 40 5.82 -2.82 10.16
C ILE A 40 6.25 -2.69 8.70
N LEU A 41 7.46 -2.17 8.46
CA LEU A 41 8.02 -2.04 7.12
C LEU A 41 8.23 -3.37 6.43
N LEU A 42 8.73 -4.38 7.14
CA LEU A 42 8.90 -5.73 6.59
C LEU A 42 7.56 -6.35 6.23
N ILE A 43 6.57 -6.26 7.11
CA ILE A 43 5.21 -6.76 6.83
C ILE A 43 4.64 -6.04 5.60
N GLY A 44 4.72 -4.71 5.54
CA GLY A 44 4.26 -3.92 4.40
C GLY A 44 5.00 -4.27 3.10
N PHE A 45 6.31 -4.49 3.17
CA PHE A 45 7.14 -4.91 2.04
C PHE A 45 6.69 -6.25 1.49
N PHE A 46 6.62 -7.29 2.32
CA PHE A 46 6.24 -8.64 1.88
C PHE A 46 4.82 -8.67 1.35
N THR A 47 3.87 -8.06 2.06
CA THR A 47 2.47 -8.01 1.62
C THR A 47 2.33 -7.26 0.30
N GLY A 48 3.02 -6.13 0.12
CA GLY A 48 3.01 -5.35 -1.12
C GLY A 48 3.60 -6.12 -2.31
N VAL A 49 4.75 -6.77 -2.13
CA VAL A 49 5.42 -7.56 -3.17
C VAL A 49 4.58 -8.79 -3.56
N VAL A 50 4.06 -9.54 -2.58
CA VAL A 50 3.19 -10.70 -2.85
C VAL A 50 1.92 -10.27 -3.57
N PHE A 51 1.32 -9.16 -3.13
CA PHE A 51 0.15 -8.60 -3.79
C PHE A 51 0.42 -8.20 -5.24
N GLY A 52 1.49 -7.46 -5.51
CA GLY A 52 1.90 -7.10 -6.88
C GLY A 52 2.20 -8.33 -7.73
N GLY A 53 2.90 -9.32 -7.16
CA GLY A 53 3.25 -10.59 -7.81
C GLY A 53 2.01 -11.41 -8.22
N MET A 54 0.96 -11.44 -7.40
CA MET A 54 -0.30 -12.09 -7.76
C MET A 54 -0.94 -11.47 -9.01
N HIS A 55 -0.87 -10.14 -9.18
CA HIS A 55 -1.37 -9.49 -10.39
C HIS A 55 -0.51 -9.77 -11.63
N CYS A 56 0.80 -9.93 -11.44
CA CYS A 56 1.70 -10.35 -12.51
C CYS A 56 1.35 -11.76 -13.06
N LEU A 57 0.69 -12.63 -12.29
CA LEU A 57 0.21 -13.93 -12.82
C LEU A 57 -0.78 -13.76 -13.99
N GLY A 58 -1.48 -12.63 -14.06
CA GLY A 58 -2.36 -12.26 -15.16
C GLY A 58 -1.64 -11.77 -16.43
N TRP A 59 -0.33 -11.96 -16.55
CA TRP A 59 0.49 -11.44 -17.66
C TRP A 59 -0.04 -11.79 -19.05
N ASN A 60 -0.60 -13.01 -19.18
CA ASN A 60 -1.10 -13.58 -20.43
C ASN A 60 -2.63 -13.60 -20.52
N PHE A 61 -3.35 -12.85 -19.68
CA PHE A 61 -4.80 -12.74 -19.84
C PHE A 61 -5.16 -12.11 -21.19
N LEU A 62 -6.17 -12.70 -21.84
CA LEU A 62 -6.72 -12.24 -23.10
C LEU A 62 -7.61 -11.02 -22.84
N PHE A 63 -7.02 -9.82 -22.87
CA PHE A 63 -7.77 -8.57 -22.82
C PHE A 63 -8.32 -8.23 -24.20
N ARG A 64 -9.52 -7.65 -24.23
CA ARG A 64 -10.22 -7.29 -25.48
C ARG A 64 -9.50 -6.16 -26.23
N ARG A 65 -8.74 -5.32 -25.52
CA ARG A 65 -7.92 -4.24 -26.07
C ARG A 65 -6.47 -4.37 -25.62
N HIS A 66 -5.53 -4.33 -26.56
CA HIS A 66 -4.09 -4.38 -26.24
C HIS A 66 -3.62 -3.27 -25.27
N ALA A 67 -4.27 -2.10 -25.31
CA ALA A 67 -3.99 -1.01 -24.38
C ALA A 67 -4.28 -1.38 -22.92
N GLU A 68 -5.34 -2.14 -22.66
CA GLU A 68 -5.73 -2.59 -21.31
C GLU A 68 -4.72 -3.60 -20.76
N GLN A 69 -4.22 -4.49 -21.63
CA GLN A 69 -3.17 -5.45 -21.28
C GLN A 69 -1.86 -4.76 -20.91
N THR A 70 -1.44 -3.75 -21.68
CA THR A 70 -0.24 -2.98 -21.38
C THR A 70 -0.40 -2.21 -20.08
N LEU A 71 -1.57 -1.59 -19.85
CA LEU A 71 -1.86 -0.88 -18.61
C LEU A 71 -1.87 -1.83 -17.39
N TRP A 72 -2.41 -3.04 -17.55
CA TRP A 72 -2.39 -4.10 -16.54
C TRP A 72 -0.96 -4.50 -16.17
N ARG A 73 -0.11 -4.76 -17.16
CA ARG A 73 1.29 -5.14 -16.94
C ARG A 73 2.09 -4.01 -16.26
N ALA A 74 1.94 -2.79 -16.76
CA ALA A 74 2.62 -1.62 -16.22
C ALA A 74 2.20 -1.35 -14.76
N SER A 75 0.90 -1.42 -14.48
CA SER A 75 0.37 -1.19 -13.12
C SER A 75 0.75 -2.32 -12.15
N SER A 76 0.72 -3.59 -12.58
CA SER A 76 1.19 -4.72 -11.77
C SER A 76 2.66 -4.60 -11.39
N LEU A 77 3.51 -4.21 -12.35
CA LEU A 77 4.93 -3.98 -12.12
C LEU A 77 5.15 -2.77 -11.20
N ALA A 78 4.42 -1.68 -11.40
CA ALA A 78 4.49 -0.49 -10.54
C ALA A 78 4.11 -0.80 -9.08
N ILE A 79 3.08 -1.62 -8.87
CA ILE A 79 2.65 -2.06 -7.54
C ILE A 79 3.71 -2.95 -6.87
N MET A 80 4.38 -3.81 -7.64
CA MET A 80 5.46 -4.67 -7.14
C MET A 80 6.73 -3.87 -6.77
N CYS A 81 7.09 -2.88 -7.60
CA CYS A 81 8.29 -2.06 -7.38
C CYS A 81 8.12 -1.00 -6.28
N GLY A 82 6.89 -0.51 -6.03
CA GLY A 82 6.62 0.53 -5.03
C GLY A 82 7.16 0.23 -3.63
N PRO A 83 6.85 -0.94 -3.02
CA PRO A 83 7.37 -1.33 -1.72
C PRO A 83 8.90 -1.42 -1.66
N VAL A 84 9.55 -1.83 -2.77
CA VAL A 84 11.01 -1.92 -2.87
C VAL A 84 11.63 -0.53 -2.80
N ILE A 85 11.10 0.42 -3.59
CA ILE A 85 11.59 1.81 -3.61
C ILE A 85 11.42 2.44 -2.23
N PHE A 86 10.26 2.25 -1.60
CA PHE A 86 10.00 2.79 -0.26
C PHE A 86 10.96 2.22 0.80
N PHE A 87 11.19 0.90 0.78
CA PHE A 87 12.11 0.23 1.70
C PHE A 87 13.55 0.75 1.55
N LEU A 88 14.03 0.89 0.31
CA LEU A 88 15.37 1.41 0.03
C LEU A 88 15.52 2.88 0.47
N SER A 89 14.53 3.73 0.18
CA SER A 89 14.50 5.14 0.61
C SER A 89 14.55 5.26 2.13
N PHE A 90 13.77 4.46 2.86
CA PHE A 90 13.75 4.47 4.32
C PHE A 90 15.09 4.01 4.90
N TRP A 91 15.67 2.94 4.37
CA TRP A 91 16.97 2.43 4.83
C TRP A 91 18.08 3.46 4.60
N TYR A 92 18.10 4.10 3.44
CA TYR A 92 19.04 5.16 3.12
C TYR A 92 18.92 6.34 4.09
N TYR A 93 17.70 6.80 4.38
CA TYR A 93 17.45 7.86 5.35
C TYR A 93 17.94 7.50 6.76
N LYS A 94 17.70 6.27 7.25
CA LYS A 94 18.22 5.83 8.55
C LYS A 94 19.73 5.78 8.60
N LEU A 95 20.38 5.30 7.53
CA LEU A 95 21.84 5.24 7.46
C LEU A 95 22.44 6.65 7.47
N TRP A 96 21.83 7.58 6.72
CA TRP A 96 22.22 8.98 6.72
C TRP A 96 22.01 9.64 8.09
N SER A 97 20.86 9.44 8.73
CA SER A 97 20.56 10.05 10.02
C SER A 97 21.51 9.60 11.14
N LYS A 98 22.16 8.43 11.01
CA LYS A 98 23.18 7.94 11.94
C LYS A 98 24.59 8.48 11.64
N ARG A 99 24.81 9.06 10.46
CA ARG A 99 26.09 9.67 10.07
C ARG A 99 26.29 10.98 10.85
N SER A 100 27.43 11.11 11.52
CA SER A 100 27.76 12.29 12.35
C SER A 100 27.64 13.60 11.57
N ARG A 101 26.90 14.57 12.13
CA ARG A 101 26.52 15.85 11.50
C ARG A 101 27.68 16.79 11.12
N SER A 102 28.92 16.45 11.49
CA SER A 102 30.07 17.36 11.38
C SER A 102 30.75 17.40 10.01
N GLU A 103 30.46 16.47 9.08
CA GLU A 103 31.28 16.30 7.86
C GLU A 103 30.51 16.43 6.51
N LEU A 104 29.16 16.52 6.47
CA LEU A 104 28.40 16.41 5.20
C LEU A 104 27.19 17.38 5.10
N ALA A 105 27.42 18.69 5.20
CA ALA A 105 26.32 19.64 5.46
C ALA A 105 25.46 20.09 4.26
N SER A 106 25.89 19.96 2.99
CA SER A 106 25.12 20.51 1.85
C SER A 106 24.70 19.52 0.77
N VAL A 107 25.60 18.65 0.28
CA VAL A 107 25.29 17.75 -0.85
C VAL A 107 24.28 16.66 -0.45
N ASP A 108 24.42 16.11 0.75
CA ASP A 108 23.55 15.03 1.23
C ASP A 108 22.12 15.48 1.50
N THR A 109 21.93 16.72 1.98
CA THR A 109 20.60 17.26 2.30
C THR A 109 19.80 17.55 1.03
N THR A 110 20.44 18.07 -0.01
CA THR A 110 19.84 18.22 -1.34
C THR A 110 19.46 16.87 -1.95
N PHE A 111 20.32 15.85 -1.84
CA PHE A 111 20.01 14.50 -2.32
C PHE A 111 18.80 13.89 -1.62
N LEU A 112 18.71 14.03 -0.29
CA LEU A 112 17.56 13.57 0.48
C LEU A 112 16.25 14.27 0.10
N PHE A 113 16.31 15.57 -0.20
CA PHE A 113 15.15 16.30 -0.70
C PHE A 113 14.65 15.72 -2.03
N PHE A 114 15.55 15.47 -2.99
CA PHE A 114 15.18 14.82 -4.25
C PHE A 114 14.63 13.41 -4.04
N LEU A 115 15.24 12.63 -3.14
CA LEU A 115 14.79 11.28 -2.80
C LEU A 115 13.40 11.28 -2.15
N LEU A 116 13.09 12.27 -1.31
CA LEU A 116 11.76 12.49 -0.75
C LEU A 116 10.73 12.76 -1.86
N ILE A 117 11.02 13.70 -2.77
CA ILE A 117 10.14 14.02 -3.90
C ILE A 117 9.90 12.80 -4.79
N ALA A 118 10.95 12.04 -5.12
CA ALA A 118 10.85 10.81 -5.89
C ALA A 118 9.98 9.75 -5.18
N THR A 119 10.09 9.65 -3.85
CA THR A 119 9.27 8.74 -3.04
C THR A 119 7.79 9.16 -3.06
N LEU A 120 7.50 10.46 -2.96
CA LEU A 120 6.13 10.98 -3.05
C LEU A 120 5.52 10.75 -4.44
N ILE A 121 6.28 10.98 -5.52
CA ILE A 121 5.84 10.69 -6.88
C ILE A 121 5.52 9.20 -7.03
N THR A 122 6.40 8.33 -6.54
CA THR A 122 6.20 6.88 -6.55
C THR A 122 4.93 6.49 -5.79
N PHE A 123 4.66 7.14 -4.65
CA PHE A 123 3.43 6.92 -3.89
C PHE A 123 2.18 7.29 -4.69
N VAL A 124 2.17 8.45 -5.35
CA VAL A 124 1.04 8.87 -6.20
C VAL A 124 0.84 7.89 -7.35
N LEU A 125 1.91 7.50 -8.04
CA LEU A 125 1.86 6.51 -9.12
C LEU A 125 1.35 5.16 -8.63
N TYR A 126 1.72 4.74 -7.42
CA TYR A 126 1.23 3.51 -6.80
C TYR A 126 -0.28 3.55 -6.56
N ILE A 127 -0.82 4.68 -6.04
CA ILE A 127 -2.26 4.87 -5.85
C ILE A 127 -2.99 4.82 -7.19
N VAL A 128 -2.47 5.51 -8.22
CA VAL A 128 -3.06 5.48 -9.56
C VAL A 128 -3.06 4.06 -10.12
N ALA A 129 -1.92 3.35 -10.06
CA ALA A 129 -1.80 1.96 -10.52
C ALA A 129 -2.79 1.04 -9.80
N ARG A 130 -2.96 1.19 -8.49
CA ARG A 130 -3.95 0.46 -7.69
C ARG A 130 -5.37 0.70 -8.15
N VAL A 131 -5.75 1.97 -8.34
CA VAL A 131 -7.09 2.32 -8.82
C VAL A 131 -7.31 1.78 -10.24
N SER A 132 -6.34 1.90 -11.14
CA SER A 132 -6.43 1.36 -12.51
C SER A 132 -6.61 -0.16 -12.52
N VAL A 133 -5.85 -0.91 -11.71
CA VAL A 133 -6.00 -2.36 -11.56
C VAL A 133 -7.40 -2.71 -11.05
N LEU A 134 -7.87 -2.04 -9.98
CA LEU A 134 -9.20 -2.26 -9.42
C LEU A 134 -10.30 -2.01 -10.45
N LEU A 135 -10.20 -0.91 -11.22
CA LEU A 135 -11.17 -0.58 -12.26
C LEU A 135 -11.20 -1.66 -13.35
N ILE A 136 -10.04 -2.16 -13.79
CA ILE A 136 -9.96 -3.23 -14.80
C ILE A 136 -10.55 -4.54 -14.26
N VAL A 137 -10.18 -4.95 -13.03
CA VAL A 137 -10.74 -6.14 -12.39
C VAL A 137 -12.26 -6.03 -12.27
N LEU A 138 -12.77 -4.89 -11.81
CA LEU A 138 -14.19 -4.66 -11.61
C LEU A 138 -14.96 -4.72 -12.94
N MET A 139 -14.39 -4.19 -14.02
CA MET A 139 -14.98 -4.28 -15.36
C MET A 139 -15.07 -5.73 -15.84
N VAL A 140 -14.01 -6.54 -15.62
CA VAL A 140 -13.99 -7.96 -15.99
C VAL A 140 -14.99 -8.77 -15.15
N LEU A 141 -15.06 -8.52 -13.84
CA LEU A 141 -16.03 -9.17 -12.96
C LEU A 141 -17.47 -8.82 -13.33
N SER A 142 -17.73 -7.56 -13.68
CA SER A 142 -19.06 -7.09 -14.11
C SER A 142 -19.51 -7.75 -15.42
N LEU A 143 -18.57 -7.98 -16.35
CA LEU A 143 -18.82 -8.70 -17.60
C LEU A 143 -19.03 -10.20 -17.36
N LEU A 144 -18.30 -10.81 -16.43
CA LEU A 144 -18.46 -12.22 -16.06
C LEU A 144 -19.76 -12.48 -15.28
N SER A 145 -20.30 -11.48 -14.60
CA SER A 145 -21.52 -11.60 -13.80
C SER A 145 -22.81 -11.52 -14.62
N MET A 146 -22.77 -11.47 -15.95
CA MET A 146 -24.00 -11.45 -16.76
C MET A 146 -24.68 -12.83 -16.67
N PRO A 147 -25.82 -12.97 -15.96
CA PRO A 147 -26.48 -14.25 -15.82
C PRO A 147 -27.05 -14.66 -17.19
N PRO A 148 -26.96 -15.94 -17.58
CA PRO A 148 -27.43 -16.41 -18.89
C PRO A 148 -28.90 -16.06 -19.18
N GLY A 149 -29.73 -15.87 -18.14
CA GLY A 149 -31.14 -15.49 -18.27
C GLY A 149 -31.42 -14.05 -18.74
N VAL A 150 -30.41 -13.18 -18.90
CA VAL A 150 -30.61 -11.84 -19.50
C VAL A 150 -30.78 -11.91 -21.01
N TYR A 151 -30.31 -12.99 -21.64
CA TYR A 151 -30.49 -13.23 -23.08
C TYR A 151 -31.77 -14.01 -23.40
N ASP A 152 -32.46 -14.51 -22.38
CA ASP A 152 -33.79 -15.10 -22.55
C ASP A 152 -34.78 -13.97 -22.87
N THR A 153 -34.98 -13.75 -24.16
CA THR A 153 -36.02 -12.83 -24.63
C THR A 153 -37.37 -13.44 -24.29
N VAL A 154 -38.08 -12.78 -23.37
CA VAL A 154 -39.48 -13.10 -23.08
C VAL A 154 -40.23 -13.02 -24.41
N SER A 155 -40.78 -14.15 -24.86
CA SER A 155 -41.54 -14.21 -26.12
C SER A 155 -42.90 -13.53 -25.95
N TRP A 156 -42.89 -12.19 -25.93
CA TRP A 156 -44.09 -11.34 -25.81
C TRP A 156 -45.11 -11.62 -26.91
N THR A 157 -44.68 -12.15 -28.06
CA THR A 157 -45.55 -12.58 -29.17
C THR A 157 -46.48 -13.74 -28.81
N LYS A 158 -46.20 -14.53 -27.76
CA LYS A 158 -47.12 -15.54 -27.23
C LYS A 158 -48.28 -14.95 -26.42
N PHE A 159 -48.18 -13.70 -26.00
CA PHE A 159 -49.22 -13.01 -25.22
C PHE A 159 -50.13 -12.14 -26.08
N ILE A 160 -49.96 -12.13 -27.41
CA ILE A 160 -50.88 -11.45 -28.32
C ILE A 160 -52.13 -12.35 -28.45
N PRO A 161 -53.30 -11.91 -27.95
CA PRO A 161 -54.54 -12.64 -28.18
C PRO A 161 -54.81 -12.60 -29.68
N HIS A 162 -54.86 -13.77 -30.30
CA HIS A 162 -55.43 -13.95 -31.63
C HIS A 162 -56.95 -13.83 -31.46
N LEU A 163 -57.47 -12.63 -31.76
CA LEU A 163 -58.90 -12.40 -31.97
C LEU A 163 -59.33 -12.97 -33.32
#